data_AF-A0A7S2HGI8-F1
#
_entry.id   AF-A0A7S2HGI8-F1
#
_cell.length_a   1.000
_cell.length_b   1.000
_cell.length_c   1.000
_cell.angle_alpha   90.00
_cell.angle_beta   90.00
_cell.angle_gamma   90.00
#
_symmetry.space_group_name_H-M   'P 1'
#
loop_
_entity.id
_entity.type
_entity.pdbx_description
1 polymer ?
#
loop_
_entity_poly.entity_id
_entity_poly.type
_entity_poly.pdbx_seq_one_letter_code
_entity_poly.pdbx_strand_id
1 'polypeptide(L)'
;GNSAAYDCGGLSIEPKTFEDIRPTAEEVALAVHRVHHGFVFVGLDEEWALSMCLAHRIFGGACRMSDFMDTRLSGNSTKRPARAIERVEQVLLPEVKLYDTAPLRGFTDPYDNPVYEAAKERFAKDIKRYDVSLSSCKPCFDQAGVKV
;
A
#
# COMPACT_ATOMS: atom_id res chain seq x y z
N GLY A 1 -35.73 -20.62 -3.07
CA GLY A 1 -35.84 -20.58 -4.54
C GLY A 1 -35.33 -19.23 -5.01
N ASN A 2 -34.67 -19.23 -6.17
CA ASN A 2 -34.04 -18.13 -6.92
C ASN A 2 -32.52 -17.97 -6.71
N SER A 3 -31.79 -18.94 -7.27
CA SER A 3 -30.43 -18.72 -7.77
C SER A 3 -30.56 -18.12 -9.16
N ALA A 4 -30.22 -16.83 -9.31
CA ALA A 4 -30.13 -16.20 -10.63
C ALA A 4 -28.72 -16.43 -11.17
N ALA A 5 -28.58 -17.38 -12.09
CA ALA A 5 -27.35 -17.57 -12.85
C ALA A 5 -27.10 -16.33 -13.73
N TYR A 6 -25.90 -15.76 -13.66
CA TYR A 6 -25.48 -14.70 -14.56
C TYR A 6 -24.82 -15.35 -15.79
N ASP A 7 -25.51 -15.31 -16.92
CA ASP A 7 -24.99 -15.81 -18.21
C ASP A 7 -24.06 -14.77 -18.84
N CYS A 8 -22.77 -14.90 -18.57
CA CYS A 8 -21.71 -14.24 -19.32
C CYS A 8 -21.19 -15.20 -20.42
N GLY A 9 -21.98 -15.39 -21.47
CA GLY A 9 -21.49 -15.98 -22.73
C GLY A 9 -21.44 -17.51 -22.79
N GLY A 10 -22.39 -18.21 -22.18
CA GLY A 10 -22.59 -19.65 -22.40
C GLY A 10 -21.63 -20.57 -21.63
N LEU A 11 -20.83 -20.04 -20.70
CA LEU A 11 -20.21 -20.85 -19.65
C LEU A 11 -21.12 -20.85 -18.42
N SER A 12 -21.65 -22.02 -18.07
CA SER A 12 -22.30 -22.25 -16.79
C SER A 12 -21.28 -22.13 -15.66
N ILE A 13 -21.15 -20.94 -15.08
CA ILE A 13 -20.34 -20.71 -13.88
C ILE A 13 -21.24 -21.01 -12.68
N GLU A 14 -21.00 -22.14 -12.03
CA GLU A 14 -21.57 -22.42 -10.70
C GLU A 14 -21.17 -21.29 -9.74
N PRO A 15 -22.11 -20.67 -9.01
CA PRO A 15 -21.79 -19.60 -8.08
C PRO A 15 -20.93 -20.16 -6.94
N LYS A 16 -19.66 -19.73 -6.87
CA LYS A 16 -18.78 -20.06 -5.76
C LYS A 16 -19.37 -19.54 -4.46
N THR A 17 -19.37 -20.37 -3.42
CA THR A 17 -19.75 -19.95 -2.07
C THR A 17 -18.63 -19.11 -1.45
N PHE A 18 -18.93 -18.30 -0.44
CA PHE A 18 -17.91 -17.51 0.28
C PHE A 18 -16.76 -18.39 0.81
N GLU A 19 -17.07 -19.59 1.29
CA GLU A 19 -16.12 -20.62 1.70
C GLU A 19 -15.13 -21.01 0.58
N ASP A 20 -15.57 -21.01 -0.67
CA ASP A 20 -14.84 -21.44 -1.86
C ASP A 20 -14.00 -20.33 -2.53
N ILE A 21 -14.09 -19.09 -1.99
CA ILE A 21 -13.31 -17.92 -2.42
C ILE A 21 -12.27 -17.49 -1.37
N ARG A 22 -12.27 -18.10 -0.19
CA ARG A 22 -11.28 -17.77 0.85
C ARG A 22 -9.91 -18.31 0.46
N PRO A 23 -8.83 -17.52 0.64
CA PRO A 23 -7.48 -18.00 0.40
C PRO A 23 -7.17 -19.26 1.22
N THR A 24 -6.59 -20.24 0.55
CA THR A 24 -5.98 -21.41 1.18
C THR A 24 -4.66 -21.03 1.85
N ALA A 25 -4.18 -21.88 2.77
CA ALA A 25 -2.89 -21.66 3.42
C ALA A 25 -1.74 -21.70 2.39
N GLU A 26 -1.87 -22.55 1.37
CA GLU A 26 -0.92 -22.67 0.25
C GLU A 26 -0.88 -21.39 -0.59
N GLU A 27 -2.02 -20.75 -0.84
CA GLU A 27 -2.08 -19.47 -1.56
C GLU A 27 -1.45 -18.33 -0.75
N VAL A 28 -1.71 -18.27 0.56
CA VAL A 28 -1.05 -17.29 1.45
C VAL A 28 0.46 -17.50 1.46
N ALA A 29 0.93 -18.75 1.58
CA ALA A 29 2.36 -19.08 1.54
C ALA A 29 2.99 -18.69 0.19
N LEU A 30 2.29 -18.93 -0.93
CA LEU A 30 2.75 -18.53 -2.25
C LEU A 30 2.81 -17.00 -2.39
N ALA A 31 1.83 -16.27 -1.84
CA ALA A 31 1.84 -14.81 -1.83
C ALA A 31 3.05 -14.25 -1.05
N VAL A 32 3.30 -14.77 0.16
CA VAL A 32 4.49 -14.44 0.96
C VAL A 32 5.78 -14.71 0.19
N HIS A 33 5.90 -15.89 -0.44
CA HIS A 33 7.05 -16.23 -1.26
C HIS A 33 7.26 -15.23 -2.41
N ARG A 34 6.19 -14.82 -3.11
CA ARG A 34 6.26 -13.83 -4.18
C ARG A 34 6.66 -12.45 -3.67
N VAL A 35 6.20 -12.03 -2.49
CA VAL A 35 6.64 -10.78 -1.85
C VAL A 35 8.16 -10.77 -1.64
N HIS A 36 8.72 -11.87 -1.15
CA HIS A 36 10.16 -11.93 -0.91
C HIS A 36 11.01 -12.08 -2.17
N HIS A 37 10.54 -12.83 -3.16
CA HIS A 37 11.38 -13.34 -4.26
C HIS A 37 10.89 -13.03 -5.67
N GLY A 38 9.60 -12.70 -5.84
CA GLY A 38 8.97 -12.52 -7.14
C GLY A 38 8.92 -11.07 -7.62
N PHE A 39 8.92 -10.09 -6.71
CA PHE A 39 8.83 -8.68 -7.06
C PHE A 39 10.18 -7.97 -7.03
N VAL A 40 10.38 -7.08 -8.01
CA VAL A 40 11.55 -6.20 -8.07
C VAL A 40 11.47 -5.09 -7.02
N PHE A 41 10.26 -4.62 -6.71
CA PHE A 41 9.98 -3.56 -5.76
C PHE A 41 8.72 -3.90 -4.95
N VAL A 42 8.78 -3.62 -3.65
CA VAL A 42 7.64 -3.67 -2.72
C VAL A 42 7.70 -2.41 -1.88
N GLY A 43 6.61 -1.62 -1.88
CA GLY A 43 6.47 -0.40 -1.10
C GLY A 43 5.35 -0.52 -0.06
N LEU A 44 5.36 0.37 0.92
CA LEU A 44 4.34 0.53 1.95
C LEU A 44 3.63 1.87 1.79
N ASP A 45 2.33 1.89 2.06
CA ASP A 45 1.49 3.09 1.93
C ASP A 45 1.73 4.07 3.08
N GLU A 46 1.94 3.55 4.29
CA GLU A 46 2.30 4.33 5.47
C GLU A 46 3.69 5.00 5.35
N GLU A 47 4.55 4.48 4.46
CA GLU A 47 5.87 5.01 4.13
C GLU A 47 5.93 5.52 2.67
N TRP A 48 4.81 6.04 2.14
CA TRP A 48 4.62 6.38 0.73
C TRP A 48 5.80 7.13 0.09
N ALA A 49 6.27 8.21 0.72
CA ALA A 49 7.36 9.02 0.16
C ALA A 49 8.69 8.26 0.08
N LEU A 50 8.98 7.40 1.06
CA LEU A 50 10.16 6.52 1.01
C LEU A 50 9.97 5.40 -0.01
N SER A 51 8.75 4.87 -0.17
CA SER A 51 8.40 3.91 -1.22
C SER A 51 8.66 4.46 -2.62
N MET A 52 8.24 5.71 -2.89
CA MET A 52 8.48 6.35 -4.18
C MET A 52 9.98 6.62 -4.41
N CYS A 53 10.68 7.13 -3.39
CA CYS A 53 12.12 7.30 -3.48
C CYS A 53 12.85 5.97 -3.74
N LEU A 54 12.46 4.89 -3.03
CA LEU A 54 13.01 3.55 -3.22
C LEU A 54 12.79 3.05 -4.65
N ALA A 55 11.59 3.24 -5.21
CA ALA A 55 11.31 2.90 -6.61
C ALA A 55 12.24 3.67 -7.56
N HIS A 56 12.44 4.98 -7.36
CA HIS A 56 13.38 5.77 -8.15
C HIS A 56 14.85 5.36 -7.94
N ARG A 57 15.24 4.86 -6.77
CA ARG A 57 16.57 4.29 -6.53
C ARG A 57 16.79 2.98 -7.29
N ILE A 58 15.75 2.15 -7.40
CA ILE A 58 15.79 0.86 -8.09
C ILE A 58 15.77 1.03 -9.61
N PHE A 59 14.84 1.85 -10.12
CA PHE A 59 14.56 1.95 -11.54
C PHE A 59 15.16 3.20 -12.20
N GLY A 60 15.55 4.21 -11.43
CA GLY A 60 15.95 5.52 -11.93
C GLY A 60 14.76 6.42 -12.29
N GLY A 61 15.02 7.41 -13.15
CA GLY A 61 14.03 8.39 -13.59
C GLY A 61 13.95 9.64 -12.70
N ALA A 62 13.34 10.69 -13.24
CA ALA A 62 13.13 11.94 -12.51
C ALA A 62 11.96 11.80 -11.54
N CYS A 63 12.16 12.24 -10.30
CA CYS A 63 11.10 12.36 -9.31
C CYS A 63 10.17 13.51 -9.68
N ARG A 64 8.87 13.26 -9.64
CA ARG A 64 7.82 14.21 -10.04
C ARG A 64 6.89 14.47 -8.87
N MET A 65 6.32 15.67 -8.83
CA MET A 65 5.32 16.04 -7.83
C MET A 65 4.16 15.03 -7.79
N SER A 66 3.77 14.46 -8.94
CA SER A 66 2.71 13.45 -9.03
C SER A 66 2.97 12.19 -8.24
N ASP A 67 4.24 11.83 -8.03
CA ASP A 67 4.62 10.63 -7.30
C ASP A 67 4.28 10.79 -5.81
N PHE A 68 4.15 12.03 -5.33
CA PHE A 68 3.90 12.38 -3.94
C PHE A 68 2.54 13.08 -3.72
N MET A 69 1.55 12.88 -4.61
CA MET A 69 0.19 13.40 -4.41
C MET A 69 -0.75 12.32 -3.87
N ASP A 70 -1.58 12.64 -2.86
CA ASP A 70 -2.59 11.70 -2.38
C ASP A 70 -3.77 11.71 -3.35
N THR A 71 -3.89 10.68 -4.16
CA THR A 71 -5.06 10.49 -5.03
C THR A 71 -6.18 9.73 -4.34
N ARG A 72 -5.97 9.24 -3.11
CA ARG A 72 -6.96 8.47 -2.34
C ARG A 72 -7.91 9.42 -1.64
N LEU A 73 -8.75 10.08 -2.45
CA LEU A 73 -9.87 10.85 -1.91
C LEU A 73 -10.93 9.86 -1.40
N SER A 74 -10.82 9.45 -0.13
CA SER A 74 -11.98 8.93 0.59
C SER A 74 -13.00 10.07 0.72
N GLY A 75 -14.27 9.77 0.42
CA GLY A 75 -15.34 10.74 0.13
C GLY A 75 -15.28 12.03 0.95
N ASN A 76 -15.30 13.16 0.24
CA ASN A 76 -15.29 14.55 0.71
C ASN A 76 -13.96 15.22 1.10
N SER A 77 -12.80 14.61 0.88
CA SER A 77 -11.52 15.32 1.15
C SER A 77 -10.99 16.03 -0.11
N THR A 78 -10.62 17.30 0.01
CA THR A 78 -9.86 18.03 -1.01
C THR A 78 -8.49 17.36 -1.22
N LYS A 79 -7.96 17.40 -2.45
CA LYS A 79 -6.65 16.82 -2.80
C LYS A 79 -5.58 17.33 -1.83
N ARG A 80 -5.04 16.45 -0.97
CA ARG A 80 -3.92 16.75 -0.08
C ARG A 80 -2.63 16.18 -0.68
N PRO A 81 -1.47 16.82 -0.50
CA PRO A 81 -0.19 16.18 -0.80
C PRO A 81 -0.13 14.82 -0.07
N ALA A 82 0.38 13.77 -0.73
CA ALA A 82 0.48 12.42 -0.16
C ALA A 82 1.29 12.52 1.10
N ARG A 83 0.62 12.35 2.25
CA ARG A 83 1.16 12.34 3.63
C ARG A 83 2.66 12.60 3.64
N ALA A 84 3.02 13.84 3.29
CA ALA A 84 4.40 14.20 3.06
C ALA A 84 4.92 14.46 4.44
N ILE A 85 5.35 13.38 5.09
CA ILE A 85 6.20 13.28 6.28
C ILE A 85 6.23 14.58 7.08
N GLU A 86 5.07 15.03 7.54
CA GLU A 86 4.99 15.68 8.82
C GLU A 86 5.05 14.51 9.78
N ARG A 87 6.25 14.22 10.28
CA ARG A 87 6.33 13.65 11.63
C ARG A 87 5.33 14.45 12.46
N VAL A 88 4.55 13.76 13.28
CA VAL A 88 3.50 14.34 14.12
C VAL A 88 4.13 15.18 15.27
N GLU A 89 5.13 15.99 14.95
CA GLU A 89 5.65 17.06 15.78
C GLU A 89 5.26 18.38 15.12
N GLN A 90 4.21 18.97 15.70
CA GLN A 90 4.12 20.41 15.90
C GLN A 90 3.59 21.27 14.75
N VAL A 91 2.38 20.97 14.25
CA VAL A 91 1.45 22.04 13.84
C VAL A 91 0.04 21.70 14.34
N LEU A 92 -0.55 22.64 15.05
CA LEU A 92 -1.93 22.66 15.54
C LEU A 92 -2.92 22.66 14.35
N LEU A 93 -3.04 21.55 13.63
CA LEU A 93 -4.06 21.38 12.59
C LEU A 93 -5.30 20.68 13.20
N PRO A 94 -6.51 21.18 12.93
CA PRO A 94 -7.73 20.59 13.44
C PRO A 94 -7.92 19.20 12.83
N GLU A 95 -7.99 18.20 13.71
CA GLU A 95 -8.41 16.81 13.48
C GLU A 95 -7.90 16.19 12.17
N VAL A 96 -6.70 15.58 12.22
CA VAL A 96 -6.49 14.39 11.39
C VAL A 96 -7.53 13.38 11.85
N LYS A 97 -8.65 13.26 11.12
CA LYS A 97 -9.61 12.16 11.30
C LYS A 97 -8.88 10.86 10.99
N LEU A 98 -8.21 10.32 12.01
CA LEU A 98 -7.92 8.90 12.09
C LEU A 98 -9.25 8.20 11.87
N TYR A 99 -9.28 7.29 10.90
CA TYR A 99 -10.49 6.53 10.59
C TYR A 99 -10.90 5.77 11.86
N ASP A 100 -12.17 5.89 12.24
CA ASP A 100 -12.68 5.16 13.38
C ASP A 100 -12.68 3.66 13.03
N THR A 101 -11.83 2.89 13.71
CA THR A 101 -11.75 1.44 13.56
C THR A 101 -12.64 0.69 14.54
N ALA A 102 -13.36 1.37 15.44
CA ALA A 102 -14.33 0.74 16.33
C ALA A 102 -15.34 -0.17 15.60
N PRO A 103 -15.82 0.15 14.37
CA PRO A 103 -16.68 -0.76 13.61
C PRO A 103 -16.03 -2.10 13.26
N LEU A 104 -14.70 -2.15 13.18
CA LEU A 104 -13.95 -3.38 12.90
C LEU A 104 -13.89 -4.31 14.12
N ARG A 105 -14.17 -3.84 15.33
CA ARG A 105 -14.20 -4.66 16.57
C ARG A 105 -12.94 -5.53 16.77
N GLY A 106 -11.78 -5.01 16.39
CA GLY A 106 -10.52 -5.76 16.46
C GLY A 106 -10.37 -6.86 15.40
N PHE A 107 -11.21 -6.85 14.36
CA PHE A 107 -11.07 -7.74 13.21
C PHE A 107 -9.65 -7.66 12.66
N THR A 108 -9.05 -8.84 12.51
CA THR A 108 -7.75 -9.03 11.89
C THR A 108 -7.98 -10.00 10.75
N ASP A 109 -7.53 -9.63 9.54
CA ASP A 109 -7.59 -10.53 8.40
C ASP A 109 -6.48 -11.60 8.54
N PRO A 110 -6.85 -12.88 8.73
CA PRO A 110 -5.86 -13.94 8.95
C PRO A 110 -5.04 -14.28 7.70
N TYR A 111 -5.49 -13.87 6.51
CA TYR A 111 -4.85 -14.15 5.23
C TYR A 111 -3.91 -13.02 4.80
N ASP A 112 -4.33 -11.77 4.99
CA ASP A 112 -3.53 -10.60 4.61
C ASP A 112 -2.38 -10.32 5.58
N ASN A 113 -2.57 -10.61 6.87
CA ASN A 113 -1.56 -10.28 7.88
C ASN A 113 -0.18 -10.93 7.58
N PRO A 114 -0.06 -12.23 7.26
CA PRO A 114 1.21 -12.81 6.85
C PRO A 114 1.86 -12.14 5.63
N VAL A 115 1.05 -11.74 4.64
CA VAL A 115 1.53 -11.09 3.41
C VAL A 115 2.04 -9.67 3.70
N TYR A 116 1.33 -8.93 4.54
CA TYR A 116 1.73 -7.58 4.96
C TYR A 116 2.98 -7.59 5.85
N GLU A 117 3.12 -8.54 6.77
CA GLU A 117 4.37 -8.72 7.54
C GLU A 117 5.56 -9.01 6.61
N ALA A 118 5.39 -9.90 5.63
CA ALA A 118 6.41 -10.18 4.63
C ALA A 118 6.78 -8.93 3.81
N ALA A 119 5.80 -8.07 3.50
CA ALA A 119 6.03 -6.81 2.79
C ALA A 119 6.84 -5.82 3.65
N LYS A 120 6.53 -5.69 4.95
CA LYS A 120 7.31 -4.86 5.88
C LYS A 120 8.75 -5.34 6.00
N GLU A 121 8.97 -6.64 6.14
CA GLU A 121 10.31 -7.21 6.17
C GLU A 121 11.07 -6.96 4.87
N ARG A 122 10.40 -7.13 3.73
CA ARG A 122 11.00 -6.89 2.41
C ARG A 122 11.37 -5.41 2.24
N PHE A 123 10.46 -4.51 2.58
CA PHE A 123 10.69 -3.06 2.53
C PHE A 123 11.85 -2.66 3.43
N ALA A 124 11.89 -3.14 4.68
CA ALA A 124 12.99 -2.85 5.61
C ALA A 124 14.36 -3.33 5.11
N LYS A 125 14.41 -4.46 4.37
CA LYS A 125 15.64 -4.94 3.72
C LYS A 125 16.03 -4.04 2.54
N ASP A 126 15.07 -3.64 1.72
CA ASP A 126 15.33 -2.84 0.53
C ASP A 126 15.74 -1.40 0.86
N ILE A 127 15.12 -0.76 1.86
CA ILE A 127 15.54 0.60 2.26
C ILE A 127 16.99 0.61 2.77
N LYS A 128 17.44 -0.46 3.44
CA LYS A 128 18.85 -0.60 3.85
C LYS A 128 19.75 -0.86 2.64
N ARG A 129 19.32 -1.75 1.74
CA ARG A 129 20.08 -2.13 0.54
C ARG A 129 20.33 -0.95 -0.40
N TYR A 130 19.35 -0.06 -0.56
CA TYR A 130 19.40 1.07 -1.48
C TYR A 130 19.69 2.42 -0.80
N ASP A 131 20.09 2.40 0.48
CA ASP A 131 20.36 3.59 1.29
C ASP A 131 19.23 4.63 1.21
N VAL A 132 18.00 4.18 1.49
CA VAL A 132 16.79 5.01 1.46
C VAL A 132 16.48 5.50 2.87
N SER A 133 16.43 6.81 3.00
CA SER A 133 16.09 7.55 4.21
C SER A 133 15.59 8.93 3.80
N LEU A 134 14.99 9.67 4.74
CA LEU A 134 14.59 11.06 4.49
C LEU A 134 15.73 11.93 3.95
N SER A 135 16.92 11.81 4.56
CA SER A 135 18.09 12.60 4.18
C SER A 135 18.64 12.18 2.81
N SER A 136 18.79 10.87 2.57
CA SER A 136 19.31 10.37 1.29
C SER A 136 18.33 10.55 0.14
N CYS A 137 17.03 10.71 0.41
CA CYS A 137 15.99 10.99 -0.58
C CYS A 137 15.75 12.48 -0.84
N LYS A 138 16.37 13.38 -0.06
CA LYS A 138 16.20 14.83 -0.23
C LYS A 138 16.35 15.31 -1.69
N PRO A 139 17.33 14.84 -2.50
CA PRO A 139 17.43 15.27 -3.90
C PRO A 139 16.20 14.92 -4.75
N CYS A 140 15.57 13.76 -4.49
CA CYS A 140 14.35 13.34 -5.17
C CYS A 140 13.16 14.22 -4.77
N PHE A 141 13.04 14.55 -3.49
CA PHE A 141 12.00 15.44 -2.98
C PHE A 141 12.15 16.87 -3.53
N ASP A 142 13.38 17.40 -3.53
CA ASP A 142 13.69 18.71 -4.10
C ASP A 142 13.34 18.76 -5.59
N GLN A 143 13.70 17.71 -6.35
CA GLN A 143 13.36 17.60 -7.77
C GLN A 143 11.84 17.58 -8.00
N ALA A 144 11.10 16.88 -7.15
CA ALA A 144 9.65 16.81 -7.21
C ALA A 144 8.96 18.09 -6.70
N GLY A 145 9.70 19.05 -6.12
CA GLY A 145 9.15 20.25 -5.50
C GLY A 145 8.36 19.97 -4.22
N VAL A 146 8.64 18.85 -3.55
CA VAL A 146 7.94 18.42 -2.33
C VAL A 146 8.78 18.78 -1.10
N LYS A 147 8.12 19.32 -0.06
CA LYS A 147 8.74 19.53 1.25
C LYS A 147 8.43 18.33 2.13
N VAL A 148 9.47 17.74 2.71
CA VAL A 148 9.47 16.48 3.46
C VAL A 148 10.35 16.66 4.68
#